data_AF-A0A670K6L4-F1
#
_entry.id   AF-A0A670K6L4-F1
#
_cell.length_a   1.000
_cell.length_b   1.000
_cell.length_c   1.000
_cell.angle_alpha   90.00
_cell.angle_beta   90.00
_cell.angle_gamma   90.00
#
_symmetry.space_group_name_H-M   'P 1'
#
loop_
_entity.id
_entity.type
_entity.pdbx_description
1 polymer ?
#
loop_
_entity_poly.entity_id
_entity_poly.type
_entity_poly.pdbx_seq_one_letter_code
_entity_poly.pdbx_strand_id
1 'polypeptide(L)'
;LPLSSLISLFSNLCQLSSGLRVLAFLCFYPPDGLPDKCKLPKNVGRCKASFTRFFFNVETLKCEEFIFGGCKANENNFLNENECYQECGRFGKNK
;
A
#
# COMPACT_ATOMS: atom_id res chain seq x y z
N LEU A 1 26.14 -10.91 -1.36
CA LEU A 1 25.68 -9.71 -0.61
C LEU A 1 24.18 -9.83 -0.44
N PRO A 2 23.60 -9.74 0.77
CA PRO A 2 22.18 -9.97 0.96
C PRO A 2 21.38 -8.80 0.37
N LEU A 3 20.20 -9.10 -0.17
CA LEU A 3 19.30 -8.16 -0.84
C LEU A 3 18.93 -6.96 0.06
N SER A 4 18.96 -7.15 1.38
CA SER A 4 18.75 -6.11 2.40
C SER A 4 19.83 -5.01 2.38
N SER A 5 21.07 -5.34 2.03
CA SER A 5 22.18 -4.38 1.99
C SER A 5 22.16 -3.49 0.74
N LEU A 6 21.47 -3.91 -0.33
CA LEU A 6 21.33 -3.11 -1.55
C LEU A 6 20.21 -2.06 -1.40
N ILE A 7 19.14 -2.37 -0.68
CA ILE A 7 18.03 -1.43 -0.42
C ILE A 7 18.53 -0.16 0.27
N SER A 8 19.42 -0.28 1.25
CA SER A 8 20.01 0.87 1.97
C SER A 8 20.95 1.73 1.12
N LEU A 9 21.49 1.21 0.02
CA LEU A 9 22.33 1.97 -0.91
C LEU A 9 21.50 2.81 -1.89
N PHE A 10 20.29 2.34 -2.25
CA PHE A 10 19.38 3.06 -3.14
C PHE A 10 18.54 4.14 -2.45
N SER A 11 18.35 4.07 -1.12
CA SER A 11 17.64 5.11 -0.36
C SER A 11 18.32 6.49 -0.41
N ASN A 12 19.63 6.55 -0.64
CA ASN A 12 20.41 7.80 -0.64
C ASN A 12 20.50 8.52 -2.00
N LEU A 13 19.84 8.03 -3.06
CA LEU A 13 19.89 8.65 -4.39
C LEU A 13 18.59 9.36 -4.82
N CYS A 14 17.52 9.28 -4.04
CA CYS A 14 16.22 9.87 -4.38
C CYS A 14 16.01 11.26 -3.73
N GLN A 15 17.02 12.13 -3.76
CA GLN A 15 16.85 13.53 -3.33
C GLN A 15 17.22 14.57 -4.39
N LEU A 16 17.73 14.19 -5.57
CA LEU A 16 18.21 15.19 -6.53
C LEU A 16 17.93 14.77 -7.98
N SER A 17 16.81 15.23 -8.53
CA SER A 17 16.76 15.92 -9.84
C SER A 17 15.33 15.96 -10.36
N SER A 18 14.75 17.15 -10.32
CA SER A 18 13.71 17.58 -11.24
C SER A 18 14.14 17.31 -12.69
N GLY A 19 13.42 16.43 -13.39
CA GLY A 19 13.40 16.40 -14.85
C GLY A 19 14.44 15.54 -15.56
N LEU A 20 14.20 14.23 -15.62
CA LEU A 20 14.49 13.44 -16.82
C LEU A 20 13.60 12.20 -16.82
N ARG A 21 13.09 11.78 -17.97
CA ARG A 21 12.15 10.65 -18.11
C ARG A 21 12.80 9.34 -17.63
N VAL A 22 12.62 9.04 -16.35
CA VAL A 22 13.01 7.77 -15.74
C VAL A 22 12.03 6.71 -16.25
N LEU A 23 12.58 5.65 -16.88
CA LEU A 23 11.83 4.45 -17.22
C LEU A 23 11.03 4.02 -15.98
N ALA A 24 9.74 3.74 -16.17
CA ALA A 24 8.63 3.63 -15.22
C ALA A 24 8.78 2.65 -14.02
N PHE A 25 9.98 2.43 -13.52
CA PHE A 25 10.32 1.47 -12.47
C PHE A 25 10.88 2.11 -11.20
N LEU A 26 11.11 3.43 -11.15
CA LEU A 26 11.65 4.09 -9.94
C LEU A 26 10.81 5.25 -9.37
N CYS A 27 9.58 5.46 -9.87
CA CYS A 27 8.59 6.34 -9.22
C CYS A 27 7.31 5.58 -8.82
N PHE A 28 7.40 4.28 -8.54
CA PHE A 28 6.34 3.49 -7.89
C PHE A 28 6.23 3.87 -6.39
N TYR A 29 6.38 5.16 -6.08
CA TYR A 29 6.10 5.69 -4.75
C TYR A 29 4.57 5.70 -4.60
N PRO A 30 4.01 5.29 -3.45
CA PRO A 30 2.58 5.47 -3.22
C PRO A 30 2.23 6.92 -3.54
N PRO A 31 1.13 7.17 -4.27
CA PRO A 31 0.87 8.49 -4.83
C PRO A 31 0.90 9.54 -3.71
N ASP A 32 1.60 10.64 -3.95
CA ASP A 32 1.71 11.74 -3.00
C ASP A 32 0.31 12.11 -2.50
N GLY A 33 0.09 11.99 -1.18
CA GLY A 33 -1.21 12.22 -0.54
C GLY A 33 -1.99 10.97 -0.13
N LEU A 34 -1.54 9.74 -0.45
CA LEU A 34 -2.18 8.52 0.03
C LEU A 34 -2.20 8.49 1.58
N PRO A 35 -3.35 8.28 2.24
CA PRO A 35 -3.44 8.20 3.69
C PRO A 35 -2.52 7.11 4.25
N ASP A 36 -1.90 7.36 5.40
CA ASP A 36 -0.95 6.42 5.99
C ASP A 36 -1.57 5.06 6.29
N LYS A 37 -2.86 5.03 6.68
CA LYS A 37 -3.61 3.77 6.84
C LYS A 37 -3.59 2.92 5.57
N CYS A 38 -3.69 3.52 4.39
CA CYS A 38 -3.72 2.81 3.11
C CYS A 38 -2.34 2.25 2.70
N LYS A 39 -1.27 2.69 3.37
CA LYS A 39 0.09 2.17 3.17
C LYS A 39 0.41 0.98 4.08
N LEU A 40 -0.42 0.71 5.10
CA LEU A 40 -0.21 -0.41 6.00
C LEU A 40 -0.44 -1.73 5.26
N PRO A 41 0.31 -2.80 5.57
CA PRO A 41 0.06 -4.12 4.99
C PRO A 41 -1.28 -4.68 5.50
N LYS A 42 -1.87 -5.65 4.78
CA LYS A 42 -2.97 -6.45 5.34
C LYS A 42 -2.54 -7.13 6.65
N ASN A 43 -3.45 -7.18 7.62
CA ASN A 43 -3.17 -7.78 8.92
C ASN A 43 -4.25 -8.82 9.29
N VAL A 44 -3.87 -10.10 9.22
CA VAL A 44 -4.73 -11.23 9.59
C VAL A 44 -5.01 -11.26 11.10
N GLY A 45 -4.05 -10.84 11.93
CA GLY A 45 -4.13 -10.95 13.39
C GLY A 45 -3.96 -12.38 13.91
N ARG A 46 -4.02 -12.54 15.24
CA ARG A 46 -3.77 -13.82 15.93
C ARG A 46 -5.02 -14.70 16.13
N CYS A 47 -6.20 -14.13 15.94
CA CYS A 47 -7.46 -14.84 16.12
C CYS A 47 -7.74 -15.74 14.90
N LYS A 48 -8.59 -16.76 15.08
CA LYS A 48 -8.79 -17.84 14.10
C LYS A 48 -10.17 -17.83 13.44
N ALA A 49 -10.90 -16.72 13.52
CA ALA A 49 -12.13 -16.56 12.74
C ALA A 49 -11.78 -16.30 11.27
N SER A 50 -12.77 -16.38 10.38
CA SER A 50 -12.58 -16.15 8.95
C SER A 50 -13.56 -15.09 8.48
N PHE A 51 -13.12 -13.82 8.51
CA PHE A 51 -13.90 -12.70 7.98
C PHE A 51 -13.28 -12.22 6.68
N THR A 52 -14.03 -12.25 5.58
CA THR A 52 -13.63 -11.56 4.35
C THR A 52 -13.64 -10.05 4.59
N ARG A 53 -12.51 -9.40 4.29
CA ARG A 53 -12.29 -7.95 4.41
C ARG A 53 -11.51 -7.46 3.20
N PHE A 54 -11.44 -6.15 3.04
CA PHE A 54 -10.69 -5.50 1.97
C PHE A 54 -9.54 -4.69 2.54
N PHE A 55 -8.40 -4.67 1.84
CA PHE A 55 -7.27 -3.80 2.13
C PHE A 55 -6.81 -3.15 0.83
N PHE A 56 -6.24 -1.95 0.91
CA PHE A 56 -5.61 -1.32 -0.25
C PHE A 56 -4.20 -1.89 -0.45
N ASN A 57 -3.96 -2.46 -1.61
CA ASN A 57 -2.67 -2.97 -2.04
C ASN A 57 -1.94 -1.89 -2.85
N VAL A 58 -0.87 -1.33 -2.28
CA VAL A 58 -0.08 -0.28 -2.92
C VAL A 58 0.75 -0.77 -4.11
N GLU A 59 1.03 -2.07 -4.21
CA GLU A 59 1.75 -2.66 -5.34
C GLU A 59 0.86 -2.75 -6.58
N THR A 60 -0.42 -3.06 -6.39
CA THR A 60 -1.40 -3.20 -7.48
C THR A 60 -2.27 -1.97 -7.66
N LEU A 61 -2.24 -1.03 -6.71
CA LEU A 61 -3.10 0.15 -6.59
C LEU A 61 -4.60 -0.21 -6.57
N LYS A 62 -4.94 -1.32 -5.95
CA LYS A 62 -6.32 -1.87 -5.89
C LYS A 62 -6.72 -2.22 -4.48
N CYS A 63 -8.03 -2.21 -4.24
CA CYS A 63 -8.61 -2.84 -3.05
C CYS A 63 -8.75 -4.34 -3.31
N GLU A 64 -8.12 -5.14 -2.46
CA GLU A 64 -8.08 -6.59 -2.59
C GLU A 64 -8.68 -7.27 -1.36
N GLU A 65 -9.29 -8.42 -1.57
CA GLU A 65 -9.82 -9.24 -0.48
C GLU A 65 -8.70 -9.91 0.33
N PHE A 66 -8.93 -10.05 1.63
CA PHE A 66 -8.13 -10.90 2.50
C PHE A 66 -8.96 -11.47 3.65
N ILE A 67 -8.47 -12.53 4.27
CA ILE A 67 -9.08 -13.12 5.47
C ILE A 67 -8.54 -12.43 6.72
N PHE A 68 -9.43 -11.80 7.47
CA PHE A 68 -9.16 -11.25 8.79
C PHE A 68 -9.56 -12.24 9.89
N GLY A 69 -8.61 -12.49 10.80
CA GLY A 69 -8.74 -13.43 11.92
C GLY A 69 -9.72 -13.00 13.01
N GLY A 70 -10.20 -11.75 12.99
CA GLY A 70 -11.22 -11.25 13.91
C GLY A 70 -10.71 -10.43 15.10
N CYS A 71 -9.40 -10.21 15.24
CA CYS A 71 -8.87 -9.34 16.28
C CYS A 71 -7.58 -8.62 15.89
N LYS A 72 -7.33 -7.47 16.55
CA LYS A 72 -6.14 -6.62 16.33
C LYS A 72 -5.97 -6.23 14.85
N ALA A 73 -7.07 -5.85 14.20
CA ALA A 73 -7.00 -5.20 12.89
C ALA A 73 -6.10 -3.95 12.97
N ASN A 74 -5.39 -3.65 11.88
CA ASN A 74 -4.89 -2.31 11.64
C ASN A 74 -5.94 -1.52 10.83
N GLU A 75 -5.61 -0.28 10.46
CA GLU A 75 -6.55 0.62 9.80
C GLU A 75 -6.76 0.32 8.30
N ASN A 76 -5.93 -0.54 7.68
CA ASN A 76 -6.13 -1.01 6.30
C ASN A 76 -7.03 -2.27 6.27
N ASN A 77 -8.24 -2.13 6.80
CA ASN A 77 -9.20 -3.22 6.94
C ASN A 77 -10.62 -2.68 6.81
N PHE A 78 -11.23 -2.89 5.65
CA PHE A 78 -12.54 -2.38 5.28
C PHE A 78 -13.54 -3.52 5.13
N LEU A 79 -14.82 -3.23 5.38
CA LEU A 79 -15.87 -4.25 5.33
C LEU A 79 -16.23 -4.63 3.90
N ASN A 80 -16.13 -3.69 2.97
CA ASN A 80 -16.42 -3.87 1.55
C ASN A 80 -15.45 -3.09 0.66
N GLU A 81 -15.40 -3.47 -0.62
CA GLU A 81 -14.49 -2.90 -1.61
C GLU A 81 -14.71 -1.39 -1.82
N ASN A 82 -15.97 -0.95 -1.82
CA ASN A 82 -16.31 0.45 -2.07
C ASN A 82 -15.79 1.37 -0.94
N GLU A 83 -15.93 0.97 0.32
CA GLU A 83 -15.35 1.68 1.47
C GLU A 83 -13.83 1.81 1.31
N CYS A 84 -13.15 0.72 0.94
CA CYS A 84 -11.72 0.75 0.70
C CYS A 84 -11.33 1.77 -0.40
N TYR A 85 -12.03 1.80 -1.54
CA TYR A 85 -11.72 2.76 -2.60
C TYR A 85 -12.12 4.20 -2.26
N GLN A 86 -13.16 4.41 -1.45
CA GLN A 86 -13.52 5.74 -0.98
C GLN A 86 -12.39 6.34 -0.12
N GLU A 87 -11.75 5.51 0.70
CA GLU A 87 -10.67 5.91 1.60
C GLU A 87 -9.30 5.96 0.90
N CYS A 88 -9.03 5.01 -0.01
CA CYS A 88 -7.68 4.79 -0.56
C CYS A 88 -7.58 4.94 -2.09
N GLY A 89 -8.70 4.94 -2.82
CA GLY A 89 -8.76 4.89 -4.29
C GLY A 89 -8.71 6.24 -5.01
N ARG A 90 -8.84 7.36 -4.29
CA ARG A 90 -8.91 8.71 -4.89
C ARG A 90 -7.64 9.14 -5.63
N PHE A 91 -6.51 8.50 -5.35
CA PHE A 91 -5.21 8.88 -5.91
C PHE A 91 -4.92 8.23 -7.28
N GLY A 92 -5.87 7.45 -7.83
CA GLY A 92 -5.82 6.91 -9.20
C GLY A 92 -6.70 7.66 -10.21
N LYS A 93 -7.36 8.76 -9.81
CA LYS A 93 -8.19 9.58 -10.71
C LYS A 93 -7.63 10.99 -10.76
N ASN A 94 -6.77 11.25 -11.74
CA ASN A 94 -6.48 12.61 -12.19
C ASN A 94 -7.82 13.30 -12.49
N LYS A 95 -8.14 14.34 -11.71
CA LYS A 95 -9.13 15.34 -12.11
C LYS A 95 -8.41 16.43 -12.87
#